data_AF-X1GKS5-F1
#
_entry.id   AF-X1GKS5-F1
#
_cell.length_a   1.000
_cell.length_b   1.000
_cell.length_c   1.000
_cell.angle_alpha   90.00
_cell.angle_beta   90.00
_cell.angle_gamma   90.00
#
_symmetry.space_group_name_H-M   'P 1'
#
loop_
_entity.id
_entity.type
_entity.pdbx_description
1 polymer ?
#
loop_
_entity_poly.entity_id
_entity_poly.type
_entity_poly.pdbx_seq_one_letter_code
_entity_poly.pdbx_strand_id
1 'polypeptide(L)'
;MSTVEKAAILARVETLAGRKRQALSELGIARSTYYRWRQGQCHDLESHSECKGRPWNRITPEEEGRILAAAREFPELSSRQLATWITDNADFAVSESTVYRILRREGLVKRPEMQLVAGKEYHTKTTRPHQMWATDVSYFRVVGWGYYYLVTVMDDYSR
;
A
#
# COMPACT_ATOMS: atom_id res chain seq x y z
N MET A 1 -25.90 -14.37 2.44
CA MET A 1 -26.50 -15.72 2.47
C MET A 1 -26.00 -16.46 3.69
N SER A 2 -26.92 -16.78 4.59
CA SER A 2 -26.69 -17.60 5.78
C SER A 2 -26.22 -19.01 5.39
N THR A 3 -25.50 -19.69 6.28
CA THR A 3 -25.09 -21.10 6.12
C THR A 3 -26.29 -22.03 5.93
N VAL A 4 -27.39 -21.72 6.63
CA VAL A 4 -28.68 -22.44 6.54
C VAL A 4 -29.30 -22.29 5.16
N GLU A 5 -29.27 -21.07 4.59
CA GLU A 5 -29.79 -20.80 3.24
C GLU A 5 -28.98 -21.55 2.17
N LYS A 6 -27.64 -21.57 2.30
CA LYS A 6 -26.76 -22.31 1.37
C LYS A 6 -27.05 -23.81 1.41
N ALA A 7 -27.23 -24.39 2.60
CA ALA A 7 -27.54 -25.82 2.75
C ALA A 7 -28.90 -26.19 2.15
N ALA A 8 -29.92 -25.36 2.37
CA ALA A 8 -31.25 -25.55 1.78
C ALA A 8 -31.22 -25.49 0.25
N ILE A 9 -30.45 -24.56 -0.33
CA ILE A 9 -30.25 -24.44 -1.78
C ILE A 9 -29.53 -25.67 -2.34
N LEU A 10 -28.47 -26.13 -1.68
CA LEU A 10 -27.73 -27.33 -2.10
C LEU A 10 -28.63 -28.58 -2.10
N ALA A 11 -29.39 -28.80 -1.02
CA ALA A 11 -30.33 -29.92 -0.93
C ALA A 11 -31.40 -29.88 -2.04
N ARG A 12 -31.98 -28.69 -2.28
CA ARG A 12 -33.01 -28.50 -3.32
C ARG A 12 -32.48 -28.71 -4.75
N VAL A 13 -31.22 -28.37 -5.01
CA VAL A 13 -30.61 -28.57 -6.34
C VAL A 13 -30.13 -30.01 -6.52
N GLU A 14 -29.76 -30.72 -5.45
CA GLU A 14 -29.35 -32.14 -5.51
C GLU A 14 -30.52 -33.09 -5.78
N THR A 15 -31.74 -32.80 -5.30
CA THR A 15 -32.93 -33.62 -5.57
C THR A 15 -33.41 -33.57 -7.03
N LEU A 16 -32.97 -32.57 -7.81
CA LEU A 16 -33.33 -32.39 -9.21
C LEU A 16 -32.33 -33.10 -10.13
N ALA A 17 -32.48 -34.42 -10.29
CA ALA A 17 -31.68 -35.22 -11.22
C ALA A 17 -31.88 -34.73 -12.67
N GLY A 18 -30.85 -34.11 -13.25
CA GLY A 18 -30.80 -33.70 -14.66
C GLY A 18 -31.18 -32.24 -14.98
N ARG A 19 -31.69 -31.44 -14.02
CA ARG A 19 -32.10 -30.03 -14.26
C ARG A 19 -31.30 -28.98 -13.48
N LYS A 20 -30.16 -29.36 -12.91
CA LYS A 20 -29.31 -28.48 -12.08
C LYS A 20 -28.95 -27.15 -12.76
N ARG A 21 -28.67 -27.14 -14.08
CA ARG A 21 -28.34 -25.91 -14.83
C ARG A 21 -29.50 -24.90 -14.79
N GLN A 22 -30.71 -25.39 -15.04
CA GLN A 22 -31.90 -24.57 -15.13
C GLN A 22 -32.30 -24.05 -13.75
N ALA A 23 -32.30 -24.93 -12.74
CA ALA A 23 -32.58 -24.55 -11.36
C ALA A 23 -31.60 -23.49 -10.82
N LEU A 24 -30.30 -23.61 -11.12
CA LEU A 24 -29.31 -22.60 -10.72
C LEU A 24 -29.51 -21.25 -11.45
N SER A 25 -29.93 -21.29 -12.71
CA SER A 25 -30.23 -20.09 -13.49
C SER A 25 -31.47 -19.36 -12.95
N GLU A 26 -32.52 -20.10 -12.58
CA GLU A 26 -33.75 -19.55 -11.97
C GLU A 26 -33.47 -18.95 -10.58
N LEU A 27 -32.54 -19.53 -9.84
CA LEU A 27 -32.09 -19.02 -8.53
C LEU A 27 -31.06 -17.87 -8.64
N GLY A 28 -30.61 -17.50 -9.85
CA GLY A 28 -29.60 -16.46 -10.06
C GLY A 28 -28.21 -16.83 -9.53
N ILE A 29 -27.91 -18.11 -9.36
CA ILE A 29 -26.65 -18.59 -8.78
C ILE A 29 -25.72 -19.09 -9.89
N ALA A 30 -24.53 -18.48 -9.98
CA ALA A 30 -23.50 -18.95 -10.88
C ALA A 30 -23.09 -20.40 -10.55
N ARG A 31 -22.89 -21.22 -11.57
CA ARG A 31 -22.46 -22.63 -11.43
C ARG A 31 -21.19 -22.79 -10.58
N SER A 32 -20.21 -21.90 -10.77
CA SER A 32 -18.96 -21.88 -10.00
C SER A 32 -19.21 -21.73 -8.50
N THR A 33 -20.17 -20.88 -8.13
CA THR A 33 -20.58 -20.69 -6.72
C THR A 33 -21.24 -21.94 -6.16
N TYR A 34 -22.15 -22.58 -6.91
CA TYR A 34 -22.80 -23.83 -6.50
C TYR A 34 -21.79 -24.97 -6.26
N TYR A 35 -20.90 -25.23 -7.22
CA TYR A 35 -19.91 -26.31 -7.08
C TYR A 35 -18.87 -26.00 -5.99
N ARG A 36 -18.52 -24.73 -5.78
CA ARG A 36 -17.68 -24.32 -4.64
C ARG A 36 -18.36 -24.59 -3.29
N TRP A 37 -19.66 -24.31 -3.16
CA TRP A 37 -20.40 -24.66 -1.94
C TRP A 37 -20.56 -26.18 -1.76
N ARG A 38 -20.77 -26.91 -2.85
CA ARG A 38 -20.85 -28.38 -2.85
C ARG A 38 -19.53 -29.03 -2.41
N GLN A 39 -18.40 -28.52 -2.87
CA GLN A 39 -17.07 -28.97 -2.41
C GLN A 39 -16.85 -28.63 -0.92
N GLY A 40 -17.30 -27.44 -0.48
CA GLY A 40 -17.27 -27.04 0.94
C GLY A 40 -18.28 -27.75 1.84
N GLN A 41 -19.20 -28.58 1.33
CA GLN A 41 -20.01 -29.50 2.16
C GLN A 41 -19.25 -30.76 2.55
N CYS A 42 -18.25 -31.19 1.78
CA CYS A 42 -17.40 -32.33 2.14
C CYS A 42 -16.37 -31.98 3.22
N HIS A 43 -16.15 -30.68 3.47
CA HIS A 43 -15.30 -30.17 4.55
C HIS A 43 -16.04 -28.98 5.19
N ASP A 44 -16.84 -29.26 6.22
CA ASP A 44 -17.57 -28.31 7.09
C ASP A 44 -17.81 -26.92 6.51
N LEU A 45 -19.07 -26.63 6.17
CA LEU A 45 -19.52 -25.33 5.64
C LEU A 45 -19.23 -24.12 6.55
N GLU A 46 -18.85 -24.36 7.80
CA GLU A 46 -18.39 -23.35 8.77
C GLU A 46 -16.91 -22.98 8.56
N SER A 47 -16.10 -23.89 8.03
CA SER A 47 -14.64 -23.77 8.03
C SER A 47 -14.08 -22.85 6.93
N HIS A 48 -14.76 -22.67 5.80
CA HIS A 48 -14.11 -22.05 4.63
C HIS A 48 -14.12 -20.52 4.61
N SER A 49 -14.87 -19.85 5.48
CA SER A 49 -14.74 -18.38 5.65
C SER A 49 -13.71 -17.99 6.72
N GLU A 50 -13.49 -18.85 7.71
CA GLU A 50 -12.58 -18.58 8.83
C GLU A 50 -11.21 -19.26 8.67
N CYS A 51 -11.11 -20.34 7.90
CA CYS A 51 -9.85 -20.97 7.53
C CYS A 51 -9.21 -20.35 6.28
N LYS A 52 -9.17 -19.01 6.18
CA LYS A 52 -8.02 -18.42 5.49
C LYS A 52 -6.84 -18.64 6.41
N GLY A 53 -6.18 -19.78 6.25
CA GLY A 53 -4.97 -20.13 6.99
C GLY A 53 -4.04 -18.92 7.05
N ARG A 54 -3.44 -18.70 8.22
CA ARG A 54 -2.53 -17.59 8.45
C ARG A 54 -1.56 -17.52 7.26
N PRO A 55 -1.45 -16.38 6.56
CA PRO A 55 -0.47 -16.23 5.50
C PRO A 55 0.90 -16.60 6.07
N TRP A 56 1.65 -17.43 5.36
CA TRP A 56 2.96 -17.91 5.81
C TRP A 56 3.92 -16.76 6.15
N ASN A 57 3.72 -15.59 5.55
CA ASN A 57 4.48 -14.36 5.73
C ASN A 57 3.87 -13.38 6.75
N ARG A 58 2.84 -13.79 7.51
CA ARG A 58 2.26 -12.92 8.54
C ARG A 58 3.16 -12.90 9.75
N ILE A 59 3.68 -11.73 10.10
CA ILE A 59 4.49 -11.48 11.29
C ILE A 59 3.77 -11.93 12.57
N THR A 60 4.49 -12.63 13.47
CA THR A 60 3.99 -13.08 14.78
C THR A 60 4.02 -11.94 15.79
N PRO A 61 3.23 -12.01 16.88
CA PRO A 61 3.32 -11.05 17.96
C PRO A 61 4.74 -10.96 18.56
N GLU A 62 5.46 -12.08 18.61
CA GLU A 62 6.84 -12.15 19.11
C GLU A 62 7.82 -11.44 18.17
N GLU A 63 7.71 -11.67 16.85
CA GLU A 63 8.48 -10.98 15.82
C GLU A 63 8.18 -9.47 15.84
N GLU A 64 6.91 -9.08 15.97
CA GLU A 64 6.49 -7.69 16.10
C GLU A 64 7.13 -7.03 17.33
N GLY A 65 7.18 -7.74 18.46
CA GLY A 65 7.88 -7.30 19.66
C GLY A 65 9.37 -7.06 19.43
N ARG A 66 10.06 -7.94 18.69
CA ARG A 66 11.47 -7.77 18.31
C ARG A 66 11.69 -6.55 17.42
N ILE A 67 10.79 -6.31 16.45
CA ILE A 67 10.84 -5.11 15.58
C ILE A 67 10.76 -3.84 16.44
N LEU A 68 9.84 -3.80 17.40
CA LEU A 68 9.66 -2.64 18.27
C LEU A 68 10.79 -2.45 19.27
N ALA A 69 11.41 -3.54 19.75
CA ALA A 69 12.60 -3.46 20.59
C ALA A 69 13.77 -2.83 19.81
N ALA A 70 14.05 -3.35 18.61
CA ALA A 70 15.11 -2.82 17.74
C ALA A 70 14.88 -1.36 17.37
N ALA A 71 13.62 -0.97 17.09
CA ALA A 71 13.28 0.43 16.79
C ALA A 71 13.51 1.39 17.96
N ARG A 72 13.40 0.91 19.21
CA ARG A 72 13.67 1.71 20.42
C ARG A 72 15.15 1.78 20.74
N GLU A 73 15.90 0.73 20.42
CA GLU A 73 17.35 0.66 20.57
C GLU A 73 18.06 1.57 19.55
N PHE A 74 17.58 1.59 18.31
CA PHE A 74 18.17 2.34 17.19
C PHE A 74 17.18 3.34 16.57
N PRO A 75 16.81 4.43 17.29
CA PRO A 75 15.81 5.40 16.84
C PRO A 75 16.20 6.19 15.58
N GLU A 76 17.49 6.22 15.24
CA GLU A 76 18.04 6.87 14.04
C GLU A 76 17.85 6.07 12.76
N LEU A 77 17.56 4.76 12.85
CA LEU A 77 17.39 3.92 11.68
C LEU A 77 16.02 4.17 11.03
N SER A 78 16.05 4.44 9.72
CA SER A 78 14.83 4.45 8.91
C SER A 78 14.16 3.06 8.87
N SER A 79 12.87 3.00 8.53
CA SER A 79 12.16 1.72 8.39
C SER A 79 12.84 0.74 7.42
N ARG A 80 13.53 1.27 6.41
CA ARG A 80 14.34 0.49 5.47
C ARG A 80 15.57 -0.10 6.14
N GLN A 81 16.35 0.74 6.82
CA GLN A 81 17.57 0.30 7.51
C GLN A 81 17.24 -0.69 8.62
N LEU A 82 16.15 -0.46 9.36
CA LEU A 82 15.70 -1.37 10.40
C LEU A 82 15.30 -2.74 9.82
N ALA A 83 14.62 -2.78 8.67
CA ALA A 83 14.29 -4.03 7.99
C ALA A 83 15.54 -4.82 7.57
N THR A 84 16.57 -4.13 7.05
CA THR A 84 17.87 -4.74 6.75
C THR A 84 18.56 -5.25 8.01
N TRP A 85 18.60 -4.43 9.06
CA TRP A 85 19.21 -4.82 10.34
C TRP A 85 18.53 -6.06 10.94
N ILE A 86 17.20 -6.13 10.92
CA ILE A 86 16.45 -7.30 11.37
C ILE A 86 16.81 -8.53 10.53
N THR A 87 16.91 -8.38 9.21
CA THR A 87 17.26 -9.50 8.32
C THR A 87 18.67 -10.04 8.60
N ASP A 88 19.61 -9.17 8.99
CA ASP A 88 20.99 -9.55 9.27
C ASP A 88 21.21 -10.05 10.71
N ASN A 89 20.43 -9.58 11.69
CA ASN A 89 20.67 -9.81 13.12
C ASN A 89 19.57 -10.61 13.83
N ALA A 90 18.41 -10.80 13.21
CA ALA A 90 17.30 -11.59 13.78
C ALA A 90 17.04 -12.85 12.95
N ASP A 91 16.38 -13.83 13.57
CA ASP A 91 16.07 -15.13 12.94
C ASP A 91 14.96 -15.07 11.86
N PHE A 92 14.62 -13.88 11.36
CA PHE A 92 13.53 -13.70 10.40
C PHE A 92 13.75 -12.46 9.52
N ALA A 93 13.12 -12.46 8.34
CA ALA A 93 13.14 -11.34 7.42
C ALA A 93 11.80 -10.61 7.40
N VAL A 94 11.85 -9.28 7.24
CA VAL A 94 10.66 -8.43 7.17
C VAL A 94 10.82 -7.37 6.09
N SER A 95 9.73 -7.02 5.41
CA SER A 95 9.74 -5.94 4.42
C SER A 95 9.77 -4.57 5.09
N GLU A 96 10.43 -3.61 4.45
CA GLU A 96 10.41 -2.18 4.83
C GLU A 96 8.96 -1.68 5.08
N SER A 97 8.04 -2.03 4.19
CA SER A 97 6.62 -1.64 4.29
C SER A 97 5.92 -2.18 5.53
N THR A 98 6.30 -3.38 5.98
CA THR A 98 5.73 -3.99 7.19
C THR A 98 6.28 -3.31 8.44
N VAL A 99 7.59 -3.08 8.48
CA VAL A 99 8.24 -2.30 9.54
C VAL A 99 7.60 -0.91 9.65
N TYR A 100 7.51 -0.19 8.54
CA TYR A 100 6.87 1.13 8.50
C TYR A 100 5.44 1.11 9.04
N ARG A 101 4.62 0.11 8.63
CA ARG A 101 3.24 -0.01 9.10
C ARG A 101 3.14 -0.27 10.61
N ILE A 102 4.03 -1.11 11.15
CA ILE A 102 4.11 -1.39 12.59
C ILE A 102 4.51 -0.11 13.35
N LEU A 103 5.61 0.53 12.95
CA LEU A 103 6.08 1.77 13.58
C LEU A 103 5.04 2.89 13.51
N ARG A 104 4.34 3.03 12.38
CA ARG A 104 3.28 4.01 12.20
C ARG A 104 2.09 3.73 13.12
N ARG A 105 1.70 2.46 13.29
CA ARG A 105 0.62 2.07 14.20
C ARG A 105 0.96 2.37 15.66
N GLU A 106 2.22 2.19 16.05
CA GLU A 106 2.74 2.52 17.39
C GLU A 106 3.07 4.01 17.56
N GLY A 107 2.82 4.87 16.56
CA GLY A 107 3.09 6.30 16.64
C GLY A 107 4.58 6.69 16.63
N LEU A 108 5.47 5.78 16.24
CA LEU A 108 6.92 5.98 16.21
C LEU A 108 7.40 6.68 14.92
N VAL A 109 6.54 6.79 13.91
CA VAL A 109 6.84 7.55 12.69
C VAL A 109 6.43 9.01 12.90
N LYS A 110 7.42 9.88 13.12
CA LYS A 110 7.19 11.33 13.15
C LYS A 110 6.78 11.80 11.75
N ARG A 111 5.72 12.61 11.69
CA ARG A 111 5.42 13.36 10.45
C ARG A 111 6.53 14.38 10.26
N PRO A 112 7.09 14.53 9.05
CA PRO A 112 8.01 15.64 8.80
C PRO A 112 7.23 16.95 8.94
N GLU A 113 7.45 17.66 10.04
CA GLU A 113 7.07 19.06 10.19
C GLU A 113 8.07 19.91 9.40
N MET A 114 7.99 19.86 8.07
CA MET A 114 8.69 20.83 7.25
C MET A 114 7.89 22.13 7.28
N GLN A 115 8.26 23.04 8.18
CA GLN A 115 7.95 24.45 7.98
C GLN A 115 8.85 24.97 6.87
N LEU A 116 8.34 24.97 5.64
CA LEU A 116 8.94 25.73 4.54
C LEU A 116 8.74 27.22 4.83
N VAL A 117 9.58 27.78 5.69
CA VAL A 117 9.60 29.22 5.91
C VAL A 117 10.38 29.82 4.74
N ALA A 118 9.66 30.35 3.76
CA ALA A 118 10.29 31.20 2.76
C ALA A 118 10.87 32.44 3.48
N GLY A 119 12.17 32.65 3.34
CA GLY A 119 12.80 33.89 3.82
C GLY A 119 12.16 35.10 3.14
N LYS A 120 11.98 36.20 3.87
CA LYS A 120 11.45 37.46 3.30
C LYS A 120 12.33 38.01 2.18
N GLU A 121 13.62 37.71 2.22
CA GLU A 121 14.61 38.19 1.25
C GLU A 121 15.67 37.12 0.98
N TYR A 122 16.31 37.23 -0.19
CA TYR A 122 17.47 36.41 -0.53
C TYR A 122 18.65 36.74 0.38
N HIS A 123 19.37 35.71 0.83
CA HIS A 123 20.53 35.85 1.72
C HIS A 123 21.69 36.62 1.03
N THR A 124 21.82 36.50 -0.29
CA THR A 124 22.86 37.16 -1.08
C THR A 124 22.20 38.13 -2.05
N LYS A 125 22.28 39.43 -1.78
CA LYS A 125 21.79 40.48 -2.69
C LYS A 125 22.89 40.95 -3.61
N THR A 126 22.60 41.07 -4.90
CA THR A 126 23.50 41.72 -5.86
C THR A 126 23.53 43.23 -5.66
N THR A 127 24.69 43.83 -5.91
CA THR A 127 24.97 45.27 -5.74
C THR A 127 25.33 45.97 -7.06
N ARG A 128 25.65 45.22 -8.11
CA ARG A 128 26.00 45.71 -9.46
C ARG A 128 25.60 44.68 -10.53
N PRO A 129 25.46 45.09 -11.81
CA PRO A 129 25.22 44.15 -12.91
C PRO A 129 26.31 43.08 -13.01
N HIS A 130 25.95 41.90 -13.50
CA HIS A 130 26.81 40.74 -13.73
C HIS A 130 27.42 40.09 -12.49
N GLN A 131 26.83 40.28 -11.31
CA GLN A 131 27.27 39.60 -10.08
C GLN A 131 26.62 38.23 -9.86
N MET A 132 25.39 38.03 -10.35
CA MET A 132 24.67 36.76 -10.25
C MET A 132 23.69 36.65 -11.40
N TRP A 133 23.66 35.50 -12.07
CA TRP A 133 22.71 35.23 -13.14
C TRP A 133 21.72 34.14 -12.69
N ALA A 134 20.44 34.46 -12.74
CA ALA A 134 19.37 33.51 -12.51
C ALA A 134 19.10 32.72 -13.79
N THR A 135 18.93 31.41 -13.66
CA THR A 135 18.46 30.54 -14.75
C THR A 135 17.16 29.91 -14.32
N ASP A 136 16.11 30.09 -15.12
CA ASP A 136 14.84 29.40 -14.92
C ASP A 136 14.50 28.56 -16.14
N VAL A 137 13.96 27.36 -15.89
CA VAL A 137 13.56 26.41 -16.92
C VAL A 137 12.06 26.18 -16.79
N SER A 138 11.31 26.70 -17.76
CA SER A 138 9.87 26.54 -17.83
C SER A 138 9.50 25.52 -18.91
N TYR A 139 8.55 24.63 -18.60
CA TYR A 139 8.01 23.66 -19.56
C TYR A 139 6.57 24.03 -19.90
N PHE A 140 6.29 24.32 -21.17
CA PHE A 140 4.95 24.72 -21.59
C PHE A 140 4.55 24.16 -22.95
N ARG A 141 3.23 24.14 -23.18
CA ARG A 141 2.62 23.64 -24.41
C ARG A 141 2.22 24.80 -25.32
N VAL A 142 2.66 24.76 -26.56
CA VAL A 142 2.20 25.64 -27.63
C VAL A 142 1.12 24.91 -28.42
N VAL A 143 -0.09 25.49 -28.46
CA VAL A 143 -1.24 24.91 -29.16
C VAL A 143 -0.90 24.75 -30.64
N GLY A 144 -1.03 23.53 -31.17
CA GLY A 144 -0.71 23.18 -32.56
C GLY A 144 0.77 22.82 -32.82
N TRP A 145 1.68 23.05 -31.86
CA TRP A 145 3.13 22.90 -32.08
C TRP A 145 3.84 21.98 -31.09
N GLY A 146 3.16 21.57 -30.02
CA GLY A 146 3.67 20.59 -29.04
C GLY A 146 4.22 21.23 -27.77
N TYR A 147 5.13 20.54 -27.11
CA TYR A 147 5.72 20.97 -25.83
C TYR A 147 7.14 21.48 -26.02
N TYR A 148 7.48 22.52 -25.28
CA TYR A 148 8.76 23.21 -25.36
C TYR A 148 9.33 23.46 -23.96
N TYR A 149 10.66 23.46 -23.90
CA TYR A 149 11.41 23.95 -22.76
C TYR A 149 11.92 25.34 -23.09
N LEU A 150 11.61 26.31 -22.23
CA LEU A 150 12.21 27.64 -22.25
C LEU A 150 13.25 27.71 -21.15
N VAL A 151 14.50 27.91 -21.55
CA VAL A 151 15.60 28.19 -20.62
C VAL A 151 15.89 29.68 -20.71
N THR A 152 15.63 30.40 -19.61
CA THR A 152 15.93 31.83 -19.50
C THR A 152 17.20 32.03 -18.69
N VAL A 153 18.01 33.01 -19.08
CA VAL A 153 19.17 33.47 -18.32
C VAL A 153 18.99 34.98 -18.12
N MET A 154 18.91 35.41 -16.87
CA MET A 154 18.69 36.82 -16.51
C MET A 154 19.72 37.27 -15.49
N ASP A 155 20.20 38.51 -15.63
CA ASP A 155 21.00 39.15 -14.59
C ASP A 155 20.12 39.51 -13.39
N ASP A 156 20.51 39.08 -12.20
CA ASP A 156 19.71 39.27 -10.98
C ASP A 156 19.61 40.76 -10.56
N TYR A 157 20.63 41.56 -10.87
CA TYR A 157 20.68 42.96 -10.47
C TYR A 157 19.87 43.88 -11.39
N SER A 158 19.91 43.65 -12.70
CA SER A 158 19.26 44.51 -13.70
C SER A 158 17.87 44.03 -14.14
N ARG A 159 17.28 43.07 -13.42
CA ARG A 159 15.93 42.54 -13.67
C ARG A 159 14.84 43.54 -13.29
#